data_AF-A0A7W5PZZ0-F1
#
_entry.id   AF-A0A7W5PZZ0-F1
#
_cell.length_a   1.000
_cell.length_b   1.000
_cell.length_c   1.000
_cell.angle_alpha   90.00
_cell.angle_beta   90.00
_cell.angle_gamma   90.00
#
_symmetry.space_group_name_H-M   'P 1'
#
loop_
_entity.id
_entity.type
_entity.pdbx_description
1 polymer ?
#
loop_
_entity_poly.entity_id
_entity_poly.type
_entity_poly.pdbx_seq_one_letter_code
_entity_poly.pdbx_strand_id
1 'polypeptide(L)'
;MKPIQLKMARAAAGLGVRELAEKAGVTANTVTRIENGADAKQSTLDALRAVLEKDVIFLEDGATTPGGPGVRVRLASRSTIDTNEGQVIQYPEFLEGDGGPGSGG
;
A
#
# COMPACT_ATOMS: atom_id res chain seq x y z
N MET A 1 -4.52 -2.86 -14.09
CA MET A 1 -3.98 -1.64 -13.46
C MET A 1 -4.49 -0.44 -14.25
N LYS A 2 -5.17 0.52 -13.60
CA LYS A 2 -5.66 1.73 -14.27
C LYS A 2 -4.53 2.77 -14.45
N PRO A 3 -4.60 3.69 -15.43
CA PRO A 3 -3.61 4.76 -15.63
C PRO A 3 -3.23 5.52 -14.35
N ILE A 4 -4.24 5.90 -13.56
CA ILE A 4 -4.02 6.61 -12.30
C ILE A 4 -3.25 5.75 -11.28
N GLN A 5 -3.50 4.44 -11.24
CA GLN A 5 -2.79 3.53 -10.34
C GLN A 5 -1.32 3.39 -10.73
N LEU A 6 -0.99 3.38 -12.03
CA LEU A 6 0.40 3.40 -12.48
C LEU A 6 1.12 4.64 -11.94
N LYS A 7 0.50 5.82 -12.09
CA LYS A 7 1.07 7.09 -11.62
C LYS A 7 1.24 7.12 -10.10
N MET A 8 0.23 6.66 -9.35
CA MET A 8 0.28 6.54 -7.89
C MET A 8 1.37 5.58 -7.44
N ALA A 9 1.43 4.38 -8.04
CA ALA A 9 2.40 3.35 -7.72
C ALA A 9 3.83 3.81 -8.00
N ARG A 10 4.08 4.47 -9.13
CA ARG A 10 5.40 5.02 -9.46
C ARG A 10 5.85 6.04 -8.42
N ALA A 11 4.99 6.99 -8.05
CA ALA A 11 5.30 7.99 -7.04
C ALA A 11 5.55 7.35 -5.67
N ALA A 12 4.72 6.37 -5.28
CA ALA A 12 4.84 5.62 -4.05
C ALA A 12 6.13 4.79 -3.97
N ALA A 13 6.58 4.23 -5.09
CA ALA A 13 7.85 3.51 -5.20
C ALA A 13 9.08 4.43 -5.31
N GLY A 14 8.89 5.76 -5.33
CA GLY A 14 9.98 6.72 -5.49
C GLY A 14 10.64 6.72 -6.88
N LEU A 15 10.02 6.10 -7.88
CA LEU A 15 10.62 5.91 -9.20
C LEU A 15 10.36 7.11 -10.13
N GLY A 16 11.41 7.52 -10.84
CA GLY A 16 11.25 8.41 -11.99
C GLY A 16 10.59 7.69 -13.18
N VAL A 17 10.00 8.45 -14.11
CA VAL A 17 9.42 7.87 -15.36
C VAL A 17 10.48 7.10 -16.15
N ARG A 18 11.69 7.65 -16.28
CA ARG A 18 12.80 7.01 -17.00
C ARG A 18 13.27 5.74 -16.31
N GLU A 19 13.37 5.79 -14.98
CA GLU A 19 13.82 4.66 -14.17
C GLU A 19 12.82 3.49 -14.21
N LEU A 20 11.52 3.77 -14.09
CA LEU A 20 10.49 2.75 -14.25
C LEU A 20 10.52 2.14 -15.65
N ALA A 21 10.68 2.97 -16.68
CA ALA A 21 10.75 2.52 -18.06
C ALA A 21 11.95 1.58 -18.29
N GLU A 22 13.12 1.94 -17.76
CA GLU A 22 14.33 1.11 -17.81
C GLU A 22 14.13 -0.24 -17.11
N LYS A 23 13.62 -0.24 -15.86
CA LYS A 23 13.35 -1.46 -15.10
C LYS A 23 12.32 -2.37 -15.77
N ALA A 24 11.34 -1.79 -16.48
CA ALA A 24 10.28 -2.53 -17.17
C ALA A 24 10.62 -2.88 -18.63
N GLY A 25 11.78 -2.46 -19.16
CA GLY A 25 12.19 -2.73 -20.54
C GLY A 25 11.34 -2.00 -21.59
N VAL A 26 10.84 -0.80 -21.28
CA VAL A 26 10.01 0.02 -22.19
C VAL A 26 10.58 1.42 -22.34
N THR A 27 10.01 2.24 -23.23
CA THR A 27 10.43 3.64 -23.37
C THR A 27 9.76 4.54 -22.35
N ALA A 28 10.44 5.62 -21.93
CA ALA A 28 9.85 6.62 -21.04
C ALA A 28 8.57 7.26 -21.64
N ASN A 29 8.51 7.43 -22.96
CA ASN A 29 7.32 7.94 -23.65
C ASN A 29 6.13 6.96 -23.50
N THR A 30 6.38 5.65 -23.57
CA THR A 30 5.36 4.62 -23.32
C THR A 30 4.75 4.79 -21.93
N VAL A 31 5.57 4.97 -20.90
CA VAL A 31 5.10 5.17 -19.52
C VAL A 31 4.25 6.44 -19.42
N THR A 32 4.74 7.60 -19.89
CA THR A 32 3.99 8.86 -19.84
C THR A 32 2.66 8.77 -20.58
N ARG A 33 2.62 8.12 -21.75
CA ARG A 33 1.38 7.92 -22.51
C ARG A 33 0.36 7.09 -21.73
N ILE A 34 0.79 5.99 -21.11
CA ILE A 34 -0.09 5.13 -20.31
C ILE A 34 -0.62 5.88 -19.09
N GLU A 35 0.24 6.63 -18.38
CA GLU A 35 -0.18 7.46 -17.23
C GLU A 35 -1.25 8.50 -17.62
N ASN A 36 -1.22 8.97 -18.86
CA ASN A 36 -2.18 9.93 -19.41
C ASN A 36 -3.40 9.26 -20.07
N GLY A 37 -3.55 7.94 -19.96
CA GLY A 37 -4.74 7.21 -20.42
C GLY A 37 -4.67 6.68 -21.86
N ALA A 38 -3.49 6.64 -22.47
CA ALA A 38 -3.33 5.94 -23.74
C ALA A 38 -3.41 4.42 -23.53
N ASP A 39 -3.98 3.73 -24.52
CA ASP A 39 -3.99 2.28 -24.56
C ASP A 39 -2.56 1.71 -24.64
N ALA A 40 -2.37 0.58 -23.99
CA ALA A 40 -1.15 -0.21 -24.06
C ALA A 40 -1.46 -1.69 -24.16
N LYS A 41 -0.51 -2.43 -24.72
CA LYS A 41 -0.58 -3.89 -24.74
C LYS A 41 -0.61 -4.42 -23.32
N GLN A 42 -1.36 -5.49 -23.08
CA GLN A 42 -1.43 -6.14 -21.78
C GLN A 42 -0.02 -6.51 -21.26
N SER A 43 0.84 -7.03 -22.13
CA SER A 43 2.23 -7.37 -21.79
C SER A 43 3.06 -6.17 -21.27
N THR A 44 2.81 -4.96 -21.77
CA THR A 44 3.45 -3.74 -21.29
C THR A 44 2.95 -3.36 -19.90
N LEU A 45 1.64 -3.49 -19.67
CA LEU A 45 1.05 -3.24 -18.36
C LEU A 45 1.56 -4.25 -17.32
N ASP A 46 1.71 -5.51 -17.72
CA ASP A 46 2.22 -6.58 -16.85
C ASP A 46 3.68 -6.36 -16.49
N ALA A 47 4.53 -5.95 -17.44
CA ALA A 47 5.92 -5.60 -17.18
C ALA A 47 6.06 -4.43 -16.19
N LEU A 48 5.28 -3.37 -16.38
CA LEU A 48 5.26 -2.22 -15.47
C LEU A 48 4.75 -2.60 -14.08
N ARG A 49 3.66 -3.38 -14.03
CA ARG A 49 3.08 -3.89 -12.78
C ARG A 49 4.09 -4.73 -12.01
N ALA A 50 4.79 -5.65 -12.66
CA ALA A 50 5.76 -6.55 -12.02
C ALA A 50 6.93 -5.79 -11.36
N VAL A 51 7.36 -4.66 -11.94
CA VAL A 51 8.36 -3.78 -11.31
C VAL A 51 7.79 -3.12 -10.06
N LEU A 52 6.59 -2.58 -10.15
CA LEU A 52 5.95 -1.81 -9.08
C LEU A 52 5.48 -2.68 -7.90
N GLU A 53 5.05 -3.92 -8.15
CA GLU A 53 4.55 -4.83 -7.11
C GLU A 53 5.60 -5.25 -6.06
N LYS A 54 6.87 -4.90 -6.30
CA LYS A 54 7.96 -5.02 -5.31
C LYS A 54 7.75 -4.04 -4.15
N ASP A 55 7.30 -2.83 -4.45
CA ASP A 55 7.21 -1.73 -3.50
C ASP A 55 5.76 -1.42 -3.11
N VAL A 56 4.78 -1.82 -3.93
CA VAL A 56 3.37 -1.51 -3.70
C VAL A 56 2.44 -2.70 -3.94
N ILE A 57 1.21 -2.57 -3.46
CA ILE A 57 0.10 -3.49 -3.68
C ILE A 57 -1.02 -2.70 -4.36
N PHE A 58 -1.48 -3.17 -5.52
CA PHE A 58 -2.62 -2.58 -6.22
C PHE A 58 -3.93 -2.99 -5.56
N LEU A 59 -4.80 -2.01 -5.29
CA LEU A 59 -6.13 -2.24 -4.72
C LEU A 59 -7.18 -2.08 -5.83
N GLU A 60 -8.04 -3.07 -5.97
CA GLU A 60 -9.22 -2.97 -6.83
C GLU A 60 -10.31 -2.11 -6.19
N ASP A 61 -11.23 -1.62 -7.00
CA ASP A 61 -12.37 -0.82 -6.53
C ASP A 61 -13.16 -1.64 -5.49
N GLY A 62 -13.39 -1.07 -4.31
CA GLY A 62 -14.16 -1.74 -3.25
C GLY A 62 -13.43 -2.88 -2.51
N ALA A 63 -12.14 -3.13 -2.76
CA ALA A 63 -11.44 -4.30 -2.23
C ALA A 63 -11.32 -4.36 -0.68
N THR A 64 -11.33 -3.22 0.01
CA THR A 64 -11.30 -3.14 1.49
C THR A 64 -12.43 -2.29 2.06
N THR A 65 -12.81 -1.23 1.35
CA THR A 65 -13.91 -0.31 1.67
C THR A 65 -14.48 0.23 0.36
N PRO A 66 -15.76 0.63 0.31
CA PRO A 66 -16.31 1.32 -0.86
C PRO A 66 -15.41 2.50 -1.25
N GLY A 67 -14.98 2.53 -2.51
CA GLY A 67 -13.99 3.50 -2.97
C GLY A 67 -13.49 3.19 -4.37
N GLY A 68 -12.67 4.10 -4.90
CA GLY A 68 -12.05 3.97 -6.21
C GLY A 68 -10.72 3.21 -6.20
N PRO A 69 -10.00 3.24 -7.34
CA PRO A 69 -8.74 2.54 -7.52
C PRO A 69 -7.68 3.06 -6.56
N GLY A 70 -6.95 2.15 -5.90
CA GLY A 70 -5.94 2.52 -4.92
C GLY A 70 -4.61 1.81 -5.09
N VAL A 71 -3.62 2.27 -4.34
CA VAL A 71 -2.30 1.63 -4.19
C VAL A 71 -1.92 1.71 -2.71
N ARG A 72 -1.38 0.62 -2.16
CA ARG A 72 -0.84 0.56 -0.79
C ARG A 72 0.65 0.29 -0.84
N VAL A 73 1.44 1.12 -0.17
CA VAL A 73 2.89 0.90 -0.06
C VAL A 73 3.14 -0.37 0.75
N ARG A 74 4.05 -1.22 0.27
CA ARG A 74 4.49 -2.39 1.02
C ARG A 74 5.28 -1.89 2.22
N LEU A 75 4.99 -2.49 3.37
CA LEU A 75 5.77 -2.25 4.56
C LEU A 75 7.20 -2.71 4.29
N ALA A 76 8.19 -1.83 4.45
CA ALA A 76 9.58 -2.25 4.50
C ALA A 76 9.65 -3.40 5.51
N SER A 77 10.40 -4.47 5.19
CA SER A 77 10.54 -5.64 6.06
C SER A 77 10.72 -5.16 7.49
N ARG A 78 9.69 -5.38 8.30
CA ARG A 78 9.58 -4.76 9.62
C ARG A 78 10.69 -5.36 10.48
N SER A 79 11.77 -4.61 10.69
CA SER A 79 12.38 -4.62 12.01
C SER A 79 11.26 -4.14 12.92
N THR A 80 10.60 -5.10 13.57
CA THR A 80 9.69 -4.97 14.72
C THR A 80 9.08 -3.59 14.93
N ILE A 81 7.75 -3.48 14.79
CA ILE A 81 7.05 -2.45 15.56
C ILE A 81 7.52 -2.62 16.98
N ASP A 82 8.05 -1.57 17.54
CA ASP A 82 8.20 -1.38 18.97
C ASP A 82 6.78 -1.25 19.55
N THR A 83 5.97 -2.30 19.42
CA THR A 83 4.88 -2.53 20.35
C THR A 83 5.60 -2.97 21.60
N ASN A 84 6.01 -1.99 22.40
CA ASN A 84 6.38 -2.27 23.77
C ASN A 84 5.12 -2.83 24.42
N GLU A 85 5.03 -4.16 24.53
CA GLU A 85 3.95 -4.87 25.22
C GLU A 85 3.86 -4.46 26.71
N GLY A 86 4.76 -3.63 27.22
CA GLY A 86 4.66 -2.95 28.50
C GLY A 86 3.84 -1.65 28.51
N GLN A 87 3.39 -1.14 27.36
CA GLN A 87 2.52 0.06 27.26
C GLN A 87 1.06 -0.26 26.88
N VAL A 88 0.56 -1.44 27.27
CA VAL A 88 -0.85 -1.82 27.07
C VAL A 88 -1.65 -1.76 28.35
N ILE A 89 -1.61 -0.65 29.08
CA ILE A 89 -2.76 -0.24 29.91
C ILE A 89 -2.83 1.29 29.91
N GLN A 90 -3.89 1.84 29.29
CA GLN A 90 -4.15 3.29 29.32
C GLN A 90 -4.56 3.77 30.72
N TYR A 91 -5.00 2.85 31.59
CA TYR A 91 -5.38 3.10 32.98
C TYR A 91 -4.99 1.93 33.92
N PRO A 92 -3.70 1.75 34.28
CA PRO A 92 -3.27 0.72 35.23
C PRO A 92 -3.85 0.91 36.64
N GLU A 93 -4.32 2.10 36.99
CA GLU A 93 -4.96 2.44 38.26
C GLU A 93 -6.28 1.71 38.54
N PHE A 94 -6.90 1.06 37.55
CA PHE A 94 -8.08 0.22 37.76
C PHE A 94 -7.75 -1.25 38.08
N LEU A 95 -6.47 -1.64 38.17
CA LEU A 95 -6.07 -2.98 38.61
C LEU A 95 -6.20 -3.19 40.12
N GLU A 96 -6.08 -2.12 40.92
CA GLU A 96 -6.21 -2.17 42.39
C GLU A 96 -7.57 -1.63 42.84
N GLY A 97 -8.63 -2.21 42.28
CA GLY A 97 -9.95 -2.17 42.89
C GLY A 97 -10.24 -3.56 43.43
N ASP A 98 -10.45 -3.70 44.74
CA ASP A 98 -10.98 -4.90 45.34
C ASP A 98 -12.37 -5.19 44.76
N GLY A 99 -12.39 -5.89 43.63
CA GLY A 99 -13.58 -6.49 43.06
C GLY A 99 -14.08 -7.61 43.96
N GLY A 100 -14.52 -7.25 45.18
CA GLY A 100 -15.34 -8.08 46.02
C GLY A 100 -16.55 -8.57 45.22
N PRO A 101 -17.09 -9.76 45.51
CA PRO A 101 -18.12 -10.37 44.69
C PRO A 101 -19.41 -9.55 44.77
N GLY A 102 -19.57 -8.62 43.83
CA GLY A 102 -20.76 -7.81 43.63
C GLY A 102 -21.80 -8.58 42.84
N SER A 103 -22.61 -9.35 43.57
CA SER A 103 -23.89 -9.89 43.12
C SER A 103 -24.86 -8.79 42.68
N GLY A 104 -25.44 -8.92 41.49
CA GLY A 104 -26.64 -8.22 41.06
C GLY A 104 -26.78 -8.37 39.55
N GLY A 105 -27.89 -8.80 38.96
CA GLY A 105 -29.23 -9.09 39.43
C GLY A 105 -30.09 -9.16 38.17
#